data_AF-A0A534R7L4-F1
#
_entry.id   AF-A0A534R7L4-F1
#
_cell.length_a   1.000
_cell.length_b   1.000
_cell.length_c   1.000
_cell.angle_alpha   90.00
_cell.angle_beta   90.00
_cell.angle_gamma   90.00
#
_symmetry.space_group_name_H-M   'P 1'
#
loop_
_entity.id
_entity.type
_entity.pdbx_description
1 polymer ?
#
loop_
_entity_poly.entity_id
_entity_poly.type
_entity_poly.pdbx_seq_one_letter_code
_entity_poly.pdbx_strand_id
1 'polypeptide(L)'
;TGTETCDAATGMCQAGGPLDCDDRDTCTVDGCEAAGGCTHQPIPACCNTDADCDDHDPCTIRDFCEEADHGGGPDGSPRVCHHDVRACSDHDVCDGEETCDPATGHCAAGQPLDCDDGVTCTADACDPVNGCTHTPIPGCCRKDEDCEDHDACTGIETCDVATGTCRAGAHLDCDDDDACTEDRCDAAQGCLHTENTAGCDDGNPCTADSCDPSSGCVFQPASGFEAVTCLLVTSTLEPAVCRPVPAKIATLMARAKSQIAVAVSGENPRLQKQLLGKAMRTLKRATKSTRRVAKRRGLSPLCADALKRVLGNLTNHVDQLRRTL
;
A
#
# COMPACT_ATOMS: atom_id res chain seq x y z
N THR A 1 -73.29 -44.53 -53.44
CA THR A 1 -73.07 -45.97 -53.14
C THR A 1 -72.09 -46.51 -54.17
N GLY A 2 -71.22 -47.46 -53.81
CA GLY A 2 -70.28 -48.05 -54.76
C GLY A 2 -70.99 -48.68 -55.97
N THR A 3 -70.29 -48.80 -57.10
CA THR A 3 -70.87 -49.33 -58.35
C THR A 3 -71.51 -50.70 -58.13
N GLU A 4 -72.81 -50.80 -58.39
CA GLU A 4 -73.57 -52.05 -58.26
C GLU A 4 -73.17 -53.02 -59.37
N THR A 5 -72.78 -54.23 -59.00
CA THR A 5 -72.59 -55.33 -59.94
C THR A 5 -73.88 -56.14 -60.03
N CYS A 6 -74.54 -56.09 -61.19
CA CYS A 6 -75.72 -56.90 -61.47
C CYS A 6 -75.33 -58.13 -62.31
N ASP A 7 -75.71 -59.31 -61.84
CA ASP A 7 -75.57 -60.54 -62.60
C ASP A 7 -76.68 -60.60 -63.68
N ALA A 8 -76.27 -60.56 -64.95
CA ALA A 8 -77.18 -60.49 -66.09
C ALA A 8 -77.99 -61.77 -66.35
N ALA A 9 -77.66 -62.91 -65.73
CA ALA A 9 -78.35 -64.18 -65.93
C ALA A 9 -79.44 -64.44 -64.89
N THR A 10 -79.31 -63.88 -63.68
CA THR A 10 -80.24 -64.11 -62.57
C THR A 10 -81.10 -62.89 -62.21
N GLY A 11 -80.73 -61.70 -62.69
CA GLY A 11 -81.49 -60.46 -62.46
C GLY A 11 -81.40 -59.94 -61.02
N MET A 12 -80.53 -60.50 -60.19
CA MET A 12 -80.26 -60.00 -58.84
C MET A 12 -79.07 -59.04 -58.87
N CYS A 13 -79.31 -57.80 -58.42
CA CYS A 13 -78.27 -56.80 -58.21
C CYS A 13 -77.82 -56.85 -56.75
N GLN A 14 -76.52 -56.97 -56.50
CA GLN A 14 -75.97 -56.73 -55.16
C GLN A 14 -75.73 -55.23 -55.02
N ALA A 15 -76.37 -54.61 -54.03
CA ALA A 15 -76.10 -53.23 -53.68
C ALA A 15 -74.60 -53.09 -53.36
N GLY A 16 -73.92 -52.18 -54.06
CA GLY A 16 -72.52 -51.86 -53.76
C GLY A 16 -72.41 -51.44 -52.30
N GLY A 17 -71.31 -51.84 -51.64
CA GLY A 17 -71.06 -51.48 -50.24
C GLY A 17 -71.12 -49.97 -49.98
N PRO A 18 -71.20 -49.55 -48.71
CA PRO A 18 -71.10 -48.13 -48.35
C PRO A 18 -69.87 -47.52 -49.04
N LEU A 19 -70.04 -46.32 -49.61
CA LEU A 19 -68.95 -45.61 -50.29
C LEU A 19 -67.89 -45.30 -49.23
N ASP A 20 -66.73 -45.94 -49.34
CA ASP A 20 -65.59 -45.66 -48.48
C ASP A 20 -64.87 -44.43 -49.03
N CYS A 21 -64.89 -43.36 -48.24
CA CYS A 21 -64.33 -42.07 -48.62
C CYS A 21 -63.02 -41.76 -47.90
N ASP A 22 -62.46 -42.71 -47.14
CA ASP A 22 -61.17 -42.57 -46.46
C ASP A 22 -60.05 -42.34 -47.48
N ASP A 23 -59.52 -41.12 -47.51
CA ASP A 23 -58.36 -40.74 -48.33
C ASP A 23 -57.02 -41.04 -47.64
N ARG A 24 -57.06 -41.61 -46.44
CA ARG A 24 -55.94 -41.90 -45.54
C ARG A 24 -55.15 -40.66 -45.13
N ASP A 25 -55.74 -39.48 -45.28
CA ASP A 25 -55.20 -38.24 -44.76
C ASP A 25 -55.85 -37.98 -43.38
N THR A 26 -55.04 -38.11 -42.33
CA THR A 26 -55.50 -37.93 -40.95
C THR A 26 -55.85 -36.49 -40.62
N CYS A 27 -55.54 -35.55 -41.51
CA CYS A 27 -55.84 -34.13 -41.42
C CYS A 27 -57.04 -33.69 -42.24
N THR A 28 -57.81 -34.61 -42.80
CA THR A 28 -59.10 -34.34 -43.42
C THR A 28 -60.20 -35.07 -42.68
N VAL A 29 -61.36 -34.43 -42.60
CA VAL A 29 -62.59 -35.08 -42.17
C VAL A 29 -63.28 -35.64 -43.41
N ASP A 30 -63.31 -36.97 -43.50
CA ASP A 30 -63.97 -37.70 -44.58
C ASP A 30 -65.49 -37.64 -44.44
N GLY A 31 -66.15 -37.12 -45.48
CA GLY A 31 -67.59 -36.99 -45.56
C GLY A 31 -68.14 -37.64 -46.82
N CYS A 32 -69.35 -38.19 -46.72
CA CYS A 32 -70.12 -38.68 -47.86
C CYS A 32 -71.24 -37.67 -48.19
N GLU A 33 -71.26 -37.13 -49.39
CA GLU A 33 -72.38 -36.32 -49.87
C GLU A 33 -73.55 -37.19 -50.33
N ALA A 34 -74.78 -36.70 -50.10
CA ALA A 34 -76.01 -37.39 -50.50
C ALA A 34 -76.13 -37.64 -52.02
N ALA A 35 -75.35 -36.92 -52.84
CA ALA A 35 -75.26 -37.11 -54.29
C ALA A 35 -74.30 -38.25 -54.72
N GLY A 36 -73.64 -38.92 -53.77
CA GLY A 36 -72.75 -40.06 -54.03
C GLY A 36 -71.27 -39.70 -54.27
N GLY A 37 -70.82 -38.52 -53.83
CA GLY A 37 -69.42 -38.09 -53.86
C GLY A 37 -68.76 -38.09 -52.47
N CYS A 38 -67.44 -38.14 -52.43
CA CYS A 38 -66.63 -37.99 -51.22
C CYS A 38 -66.21 -36.52 -51.03
N THR A 39 -66.17 -36.05 -49.79
CA THR A 39 -65.68 -34.72 -49.40
C THR A 39 -64.62 -34.86 -48.33
N HIS A 40 -63.55 -34.08 -48.46
CA HIS A 40 -62.41 -34.11 -47.56
C HIS A 40 -62.20 -32.70 -47.01
N GLN A 41 -62.74 -32.43 -45.82
CA GLN A 41 -62.63 -31.10 -45.20
C GLN A 41 -61.36 -31.00 -44.36
N PRO A 42 -60.42 -30.09 -44.67
CA PRO A 42 -59.17 -29.99 -43.93
C PRO A 42 -59.41 -29.54 -42.48
N ILE A 43 -58.73 -30.20 -41.54
CA ILE A 43 -58.70 -29.86 -40.12
C ILE A 43 -57.70 -28.70 -39.93
N PRO A 44 -58.13 -27.54 -39.39
CA PRO A 44 -57.23 -26.41 -39.17
C PRO A 44 -56.08 -26.75 -38.21
N ALA A 45 -54.87 -26.31 -38.55
CA ALA A 45 -53.63 -26.56 -37.79
C ALA A 45 -53.22 -28.04 -37.66
N CYS A 46 -53.81 -28.93 -38.47
CA CYS A 46 -53.39 -30.32 -38.56
C CYS A 46 -52.23 -30.49 -39.55
N CYS A 47 -51.32 -31.41 -39.25
CA CYS A 47 -50.19 -31.78 -40.11
C CYS A 47 -50.05 -33.30 -40.25
N ASN A 48 -49.55 -33.75 -41.39
CA ASN A 48 -49.24 -35.17 -41.62
C ASN A 48 -47.73 -35.42 -41.56
N THR A 49 -46.93 -34.41 -41.90
CA THR A 49 -45.48 -34.42 -41.90
C THR A 49 -44.92 -33.12 -41.34
N ASP A 50 -43.66 -33.14 -40.91
CA ASP A 50 -42.98 -31.93 -40.41
C ASP A 50 -42.89 -30.83 -41.48
N ALA A 51 -42.86 -31.22 -42.77
CA ALA A 51 -42.86 -30.27 -43.89
C ALA A 51 -44.18 -29.47 -44.03
N ASP A 52 -45.29 -29.99 -43.50
CA ASP A 52 -46.58 -29.28 -43.50
C ASP A 52 -46.60 -28.13 -42.48
N CYS A 53 -45.65 -28.12 -41.55
CA CYS A 53 -45.52 -27.13 -40.48
C CYS A 53 -44.49 -26.04 -40.76
N ASP A 54 -43.79 -26.08 -41.90
CA ASP A 54 -42.78 -25.09 -42.26
C ASP A 54 -43.42 -23.70 -42.44
N ASP A 55 -43.23 -22.83 -41.45
CA ASP A 55 -43.77 -21.48 -41.45
C ASP A 55 -42.87 -20.48 -42.22
N HIS A 56 -41.75 -20.98 -42.76
CA HIS A 56 -40.70 -20.22 -43.43
C HIS A 56 -40.15 -19.06 -42.57
N ASP A 57 -40.34 -19.10 -41.24
CA ASP A 57 -39.77 -18.14 -40.31
C ASP A 57 -38.31 -18.53 -40.04
N PRO A 58 -37.32 -17.71 -40.42
CA PRO A 58 -35.92 -18.04 -40.15
C PRO A 58 -35.56 -18.04 -38.64
N CYS A 59 -36.48 -17.57 -37.78
CA CYS A 59 -36.38 -17.60 -36.33
C CYS A 59 -36.97 -18.86 -35.68
N THR A 60 -37.58 -19.77 -36.44
CA THR A 60 -37.90 -21.12 -35.96
C THR A 60 -36.75 -22.05 -36.37
N ILE A 61 -36.25 -22.85 -35.42
CA ILE A 61 -35.14 -23.78 -35.68
C ILE A 61 -35.63 -25.17 -36.10
N ARG A 62 -36.90 -25.45 -35.77
CA ARG A 62 -37.54 -26.73 -36.05
C ARG A 62 -39.04 -26.54 -36.01
N ASP A 63 -39.65 -26.74 -37.17
CA ASP A 63 -41.09 -26.92 -37.29
C ASP A 63 -41.35 -28.41 -37.42
N PHE A 64 -42.15 -28.95 -36.51
CA PHE A 64 -42.40 -30.37 -36.47
C PHE A 64 -43.84 -30.64 -36.12
N CYS A 65 -44.29 -31.79 -36.61
CA CYS A 65 -45.64 -32.24 -36.44
C CYS A 65 -45.66 -33.21 -35.25
N GLU A 66 -46.34 -32.88 -34.15
CA GLU A 66 -46.41 -33.75 -32.97
C GLU A 66 -47.85 -34.08 -32.59
N GLU A 67 -48.05 -35.21 -31.91
CA GLU A 67 -49.35 -35.52 -31.32
C GLU A 67 -49.68 -34.46 -30.26
N ALA A 68 -50.91 -33.92 -30.29
CA ALA A 68 -51.34 -32.99 -29.26
C ALA A 68 -51.27 -33.68 -27.88
N ASP A 69 -50.40 -33.20 -26.98
CA ASP A 69 -49.98 -33.85 -25.73
C ASP A 69 -51.08 -34.00 -24.64
N HIS A 70 -52.37 -34.03 -25.00
CA HIS A 70 -53.46 -34.32 -24.07
C HIS A 70 -54.46 -35.35 -24.63
N GLY A 71 -54.08 -36.62 -24.47
CA GLY A 71 -55.03 -37.70 -24.22
C GLY A 71 -55.45 -38.50 -25.45
N GLY A 72 -54.70 -39.57 -25.72
CA GLY A 72 -55.05 -40.60 -26.69
C GLY A 72 -56.48 -41.14 -26.47
N GLY A 73 -57.39 -40.70 -27.33
CA GLY A 73 -58.62 -41.42 -27.63
C GLY A 73 -58.35 -42.54 -28.65
N PRO A 74 -59.24 -43.55 -28.75
CA PRO A 74 -59.07 -44.69 -29.66
C PRO A 74 -59.34 -44.36 -31.14
N ASP A 75 -59.59 -43.09 -31.47
CA ASP A 75 -59.61 -42.54 -32.83
C ASP A 75 -58.40 -41.60 -32.93
N GLY A 76 -57.48 -41.89 -33.85
CA GLY A 76 -56.22 -41.18 -34.01
C GLY A 76 -56.42 -39.66 -33.98
N SER A 77 -55.91 -39.03 -32.92
CA SER A 77 -56.03 -37.57 -32.78
C SER A 77 -55.16 -36.88 -33.82
N PRO A 78 -55.63 -35.79 -34.46
CA PRO A 78 -54.86 -35.07 -35.45
C PRO A 78 -53.57 -34.51 -34.83
N ARG A 79 -52.44 -34.68 -35.52
CA ARG A 79 -51.17 -34.07 -35.12
C ARG A 79 -51.23 -32.57 -35.38
N VAL A 80 -50.53 -31.78 -34.57
CA VAL A 80 -50.52 -30.32 -34.63
C VAL A 80 -49.10 -29.82 -34.87
N CYS A 81 -48.98 -28.67 -35.52
CA CYS A 81 -47.69 -28.02 -35.73
C CYS A 81 -47.13 -27.38 -34.46
N HIS A 82 -45.87 -27.66 -34.18
CA HIS A 82 -45.08 -27.06 -33.12
C HIS A 82 -43.84 -26.40 -33.74
N HIS A 83 -43.56 -25.16 -33.35
CA HIS A 83 -42.42 -24.40 -33.84
C HIS A 83 -41.48 -24.07 -32.67
N ASP A 84 -40.29 -24.66 -32.68
CA ASP A 84 -39.26 -24.35 -31.70
C ASP A 84 -38.59 -23.03 -32.08
N VAL A 85 -38.79 -22.01 -31.25
CA VAL A 85 -38.19 -20.69 -31.46
C VAL A 85 -36.68 -20.74 -31.19
N ARG A 86 -35.89 -20.08 -32.05
CA ARG A 86 -34.46 -19.89 -31.89
C ARG A 86 -34.17 -19.15 -30.58
N ALA A 87 -33.49 -19.83 -29.66
CA ALA A 87 -32.91 -19.18 -28.49
C ALA A 87 -31.72 -18.31 -28.96
N CYS A 88 -31.88 -17.00 -28.85
CA CYS A 88 -30.84 -16.05 -29.23
C CYS A 88 -29.90 -15.66 -28.09
N SER A 89 -30.20 -16.05 -26.85
CA SER A 89 -29.40 -15.63 -25.71
C SER A 89 -27.97 -16.21 -25.75
N ASP A 90 -26.95 -15.35 -25.75
CA ASP A 90 -25.54 -15.70 -25.62
C ASP A 90 -25.03 -15.69 -24.16
N HIS A 91 -25.93 -15.37 -23.23
CA HIS A 91 -25.72 -15.21 -21.80
C HIS A 91 -24.86 -14.01 -21.39
N ASP A 92 -24.59 -13.08 -22.29
CA ASP A 92 -24.07 -11.76 -21.95
C ASP A 92 -25.23 -10.88 -21.43
N VAL A 93 -25.17 -10.51 -20.16
CA VAL A 93 -26.20 -9.63 -19.58
C VAL A 93 -26.01 -8.16 -19.97
N CYS A 94 -24.88 -7.81 -20.58
CA CYS A 94 -24.45 -6.43 -20.84
C CYS A 94 -24.95 -5.87 -22.16
N ASP A 95 -25.32 -6.69 -23.12
CA ASP A 95 -25.81 -6.26 -24.43
C ASP A 95 -27.34 -6.38 -24.57
N GLY A 96 -28.01 -6.83 -23.51
CA GLY A 96 -29.46 -6.82 -23.36
C GLY A 96 -30.14 -8.06 -23.90
N GLU A 97 -31.48 -8.09 -23.89
CA GLU A 97 -32.23 -9.24 -24.38
C GLU A 97 -32.07 -9.39 -25.90
N GLU A 98 -31.40 -10.46 -26.33
CA GLU A 98 -31.17 -10.75 -27.75
C GLU A 98 -32.44 -11.24 -28.43
N THR A 99 -32.76 -10.62 -29.56
CA THR A 99 -33.95 -10.96 -30.36
C THR A 99 -33.52 -11.46 -31.73
N CYS A 100 -34.24 -12.47 -32.24
CA CYS A 100 -34.05 -12.95 -33.60
C CYS A 100 -34.69 -11.97 -34.61
N ASP A 101 -33.93 -11.54 -35.62
CA ASP A 101 -34.46 -10.76 -36.74
C ASP A 101 -35.30 -11.65 -37.67
N PRO A 102 -36.63 -11.44 -37.78
CA PRO A 102 -37.51 -12.29 -38.58
C PRO A 102 -37.26 -12.20 -40.09
N ALA A 103 -36.48 -11.22 -40.57
CA ALA A 103 -36.12 -11.11 -41.98
C ALA A 103 -34.86 -11.92 -42.34
N THR A 104 -33.97 -12.16 -41.39
CA THR A 104 -32.64 -12.74 -41.65
C THR A 104 -32.33 -13.99 -40.84
N GLY A 105 -33.06 -14.24 -39.75
CA GLY A 105 -32.80 -15.33 -38.80
C GLY A 105 -31.58 -15.10 -37.92
N HIS A 106 -30.96 -13.92 -37.98
CA HIS A 106 -29.79 -13.58 -37.18
C HIS A 106 -30.22 -13.02 -35.82
N CYS A 107 -29.52 -13.45 -34.76
CA CYS A 107 -29.68 -12.88 -33.43
C CYS A 107 -29.00 -11.52 -33.37
N ALA A 108 -29.71 -10.53 -32.84
CA ALA A 108 -29.19 -9.20 -32.59
C ALA A 108 -29.28 -8.89 -31.10
N ALA A 109 -28.18 -8.34 -30.56
CA ALA A 109 -28.13 -7.79 -29.22
C ALA A 109 -29.19 -6.71 -29.02
N GLY A 110 -29.69 -6.63 -27.79
CA GLY A 110 -30.68 -5.66 -27.37
C GLY A 110 -30.09 -4.28 -27.06
N GLN A 111 -30.76 -3.57 -26.16
CA GLN A 111 -30.20 -2.34 -25.61
C GLN A 111 -29.14 -2.69 -24.56
N PRO A 112 -27.91 -2.18 -24.67
CA PRO A 112 -26.88 -2.42 -23.67
C PRO A 112 -27.31 -1.99 -22.27
N LEU A 113 -26.89 -2.75 -21.27
CA LEU A 113 -27.12 -2.47 -19.86
C LEU A 113 -26.36 -1.18 -19.47
N ASP A 114 -27.10 -0.19 -18.98
CA ASP A 114 -26.50 1.03 -18.42
C ASP A 114 -26.05 0.77 -16.99
N CYS A 115 -24.73 0.83 -16.77
CA CYS A 115 -24.11 0.60 -15.48
C CYS A 115 -23.65 1.89 -14.78
N ASP A 116 -24.00 3.08 -15.26
CA ASP A 116 -23.71 4.32 -14.54
C ASP A 116 -24.49 4.36 -13.21
N ASP A 117 -23.78 4.33 -12.08
CA ASP A 117 -24.38 4.41 -10.74
C ASP A 117 -24.55 5.87 -10.24
N GLY A 118 -24.18 6.85 -11.06
CA GLY A 118 -24.25 8.28 -10.77
C GLY A 118 -23.24 8.75 -9.74
N VAL A 119 -22.22 7.95 -9.45
CA VAL A 119 -21.32 8.10 -8.29
C VAL A 119 -19.92 8.41 -8.85
N THR A 120 -19.57 9.70 -9.00
CA THR A 120 -18.39 10.23 -9.76
C THR A 120 -17.00 9.59 -9.54
N CYS A 121 -16.81 8.88 -8.43
CA CYS A 121 -15.55 8.20 -8.09
C CYS A 121 -15.65 6.67 -8.13
N THR A 122 -16.60 6.12 -8.87
CA THR A 122 -16.62 4.70 -9.27
C THR A 122 -16.32 4.61 -10.75
N ALA A 123 -15.56 3.58 -11.10
CA ALA A 123 -15.45 3.09 -12.46
C ALA A 123 -16.54 2.05 -12.64
N ASP A 124 -17.49 2.38 -13.51
CA ASP A 124 -18.61 1.54 -13.88
C ASP A 124 -18.21 0.64 -15.04
N ALA A 125 -18.41 -0.65 -14.87
CA ALA A 125 -18.14 -1.64 -15.89
C ALA A 125 -19.23 -2.72 -15.85
N CYS A 126 -19.55 -3.25 -17.03
CA CYS A 126 -20.45 -4.38 -17.13
C CYS A 126 -19.64 -5.68 -17.28
N ASP A 127 -19.83 -6.60 -16.34
CA ASP A 127 -19.33 -7.97 -16.41
C ASP A 127 -20.37 -8.85 -17.14
N PRO A 128 -20.01 -9.54 -18.24
CA PRO A 128 -20.96 -10.31 -19.05
C PRO A 128 -21.78 -11.35 -18.30
N VAL A 129 -21.31 -11.82 -17.13
CA VAL A 129 -21.98 -12.85 -16.34
C VAL A 129 -22.69 -12.25 -15.13
N ASN A 130 -22.06 -11.30 -14.44
CA ASN A 130 -22.50 -10.77 -13.16
C ASN A 130 -23.23 -9.44 -13.27
N GLY A 131 -23.23 -8.79 -14.44
CA GLY A 131 -23.85 -7.49 -14.67
C GLY A 131 -22.99 -6.33 -14.20
N CYS A 132 -23.63 -5.27 -13.73
CA CYS A 132 -22.92 -4.04 -13.37
C CYS A 132 -21.99 -4.22 -12.17
N THR A 133 -20.79 -3.68 -12.31
CA THR A 133 -19.76 -3.60 -11.29
C THR A 133 -19.30 -2.15 -11.14
N HIS A 134 -19.16 -1.71 -9.90
CA HIS A 134 -18.78 -0.33 -9.57
C HIS A 134 -17.56 -0.39 -8.66
N THR A 135 -16.41 0.03 -9.18
CA THR A 135 -15.13 -0.06 -8.45
C THR A 135 -14.62 1.33 -8.09
N PRO A 136 -14.26 1.62 -6.83
CA PRO A 136 -13.72 2.93 -6.47
C PRO A 136 -12.49 3.29 -7.31
N ILE A 137 -12.45 4.49 -7.88
CA ILE A 137 -11.32 4.99 -8.65
C ILE A 137 -10.22 5.44 -7.66
N PRO A 138 -9.02 4.84 -7.67
CA PRO A 138 -7.94 5.23 -6.76
C PRO A 138 -7.54 6.69 -6.96
N GLY A 139 -7.47 7.45 -5.86
CA GLY A 139 -7.11 8.88 -5.87
C GLY A 139 -8.23 9.82 -6.32
N CYS A 140 -9.43 9.30 -6.60
CA CYS A 140 -10.62 10.12 -6.79
C CYS A 140 -11.27 10.45 -5.45
N CYS A 141 -11.75 11.67 -5.30
CA CYS A 141 -12.42 12.14 -4.08
C CYS A 141 -13.74 12.85 -4.38
N ARG A 142 -14.64 12.88 -3.38
CA ARG A 142 -15.88 13.69 -3.41
C ARG A 142 -15.97 14.70 -2.29
N LYS A 143 -15.19 14.47 -1.24
CA LYS A 143 -15.11 15.29 -0.03
C LYS A 143 -13.70 15.17 0.52
N ASP A 144 -13.33 16.11 1.39
CA ASP A 144 -11.97 16.21 1.92
C ASP A 144 -11.56 14.93 2.67
N GLU A 145 -12.48 14.27 3.39
CA GLU A 145 -12.14 13.05 4.13
C GLU A 145 -11.81 11.84 3.23
N ASP A 146 -12.15 11.87 1.94
CA ASP A 146 -11.73 10.83 1.00
C ASP A 146 -10.24 10.93 0.64
N CYS A 147 -9.62 12.08 0.96
CA CYS A 147 -8.22 12.38 0.65
C CYS A 147 -7.27 12.17 1.82
N GLU A 148 -7.74 11.80 3.02
CA GLU A 148 -6.86 11.57 4.17
C GLU A 148 -5.86 10.44 3.88
N ASP A 149 -4.58 10.78 3.85
CA ASP A 149 -3.48 9.83 3.68
C ASP A 149 -2.94 9.32 5.03
N HIS A 150 -3.50 9.83 6.14
CA HIS A 150 -3.07 9.59 7.52
C HIS A 150 -1.60 9.97 7.79
N ASP A 151 -1.02 10.86 6.98
CA ASP A 151 0.28 11.45 7.23
C ASP A 151 0.09 12.81 7.91
N ALA A 152 0.31 12.86 9.23
CA ALA A 152 0.24 14.09 10.01
C ALA A 152 1.21 15.18 9.51
N CYS A 153 2.20 14.82 8.70
CA CYS A 153 3.21 15.72 8.15
C CYS A 153 2.79 16.42 6.87
N THR A 154 1.76 15.96 6.15
CA THR A 154 1.29 16.56 4.89
C THR A 154 0.15 17.54 5.07
N GLY A 155 -0.30 17.74 6.31
CA GLY A 155 -1.32 18.71 6.67
C GLY A 155 -2.73 18.14 6.49
N ILE A 156 -3.68 18.99 6.11
CA ILE A 156 -5.05 18.56 5.80
C ILE A 156 -5.20 18.54 4.28
N GLU A 157 -5.45 17.36 3.73
CA GLU A 157 -5.74 17.18 2.31
C GLU A 157 -7.13 17.70 1.97
N THR A 158 -7.28 18.26 0.78
CA THR A 158 -8.56 18.80 0.30
C THR A 158 -8.94 18.19 -1.03
N CYS A 159 -10.23 17.99 -1.22
CA CYS A 159 -10.78 17.48 -2.47
C CYS A 159 -11.17 18.63 -3.38
N ASP A 160 -10.60 18.66 -4.59
CA ASP A 160 -11.15 19.48 -5.67
C ASP A 160 -12.37 18.76 -6.24
N VAL A 161 -13.56 19.06 -5.70
CA VAL A 161 -14.82 18.43 -6.10
C VAL A 161 -15.17 18.64 -7.58
N ALA A 162 -14.59 19.64 -8.25
CA ALA A 162 -14.85 19.89 -9.67
C ALA A 162 -14.06 18.93 -10.58
N THR A 163 -12.87 18.52 -10.13
CA THR A 163 -12.00 17.60 -10.87
C THR A 163 -11.96 16.20 -10.27
N GLY A 164 -12.50 16.00 -9.07
CA GLY A 164 -12.43 14.76 -8.29
C GLY A 164 -11.02 14.42 -7.81
N THR A 165 -10.11 15.41 -7.71
CA THR A 165 -8.69 15.15 -7.40
C THR A 165 -8.30 15.65 -6.02
N CYS A 166 -7.59 14.82 -5.25
CA CYS A 166 -7.01 15.22 -3.97
C CYS A 166 -5.85 16.20 -4.14
N ARG A 167 -5.81 17.21 -3.29
CA ARG A 167 -4.73 18.18 -3.15
C ARG A 167 -4.10 18.01 -1.77
N ALA A 168 -2.80 17.76 -1.75
CA ALA A 168 -2.03 17.68 -0.51
C ALA A 168 -2.10 19.01 0.26
N GLY A 169 -2.09 18.91 1.59
CA GLY A 169 -1.97 20.06 2.46
C GLY A 169 -0.59 20.71 2.42
N ALA A 170 -0.41 21.72 3.28
CA ALA A 170 0.92 22.28 3.52
C ALA A 170 1.69 21.37 4.47
N HIS A 171 2.97 21.15 4.16
CA HIS A 171 3.85 20.37 5.03
C HIS A 171 3.91 20.98 6.43
N LEU A 172 3.83 20.12 7.45
CA LEU A 172 3.92 20.53 8.84
C LEU A 172 5.36 20.94 9.18
N ASP A 173 5.53 22.19 9.59
CA ASP A 173 6.80 22.68 10.13
C ASP A 173 6.91 22.24 11.60
N CYS A 174 7.95 21.47 11.90
CA CYS A 174 8.21 20.91 13.22
C CYS A 174 9.40 21.55 13.92
N ASP A 175 9.94 22.66 13.42
CA ASP A 175 10.97 23.43 14.12
C ASP A 175 10.40 23.98 15.44
N ASP A 176 10.98 23.60 16.59
CA ASP A 176 10.58 24.12 17.90
C ASP A 176 11.42 25.31 18.39
N ASP A 177 12.26 25.86 17.51
CA ASP A 177 13.24 26.91 17.77
C ASP A 177 14.30 26.51 18.83
N ASP A 178 14.39 25.24 19.24
CA ASP A 178 15.42 24.73 20.15
C ASP A 178 16.61 24.17 19.37
N ALA A 179 17.74 24.88 19.38
CA ALA A 179 18.95 24.44 18.70
C ALA A 179 19.56 23.14 19.27
N CYS A 180 19.02 22.62 20.36
CA CYS A 180 19.45 21.41 21.05
C CYS A 180 18.56 20.20 20.79
N THR A 181 17.51 20.34 20.00
CA THR A 181 16.64 19.26 19.55
C THR A 181 16.99 18.88 18.11
N GLU A 182 16.74 17.62 17.79
CA GLU A 182 16.58 17.17 16.41
C GLU A 182 15.09 17.03 16.16
N ASP A 183 14.58 17.94 15.32
CA ASP A 183 13.19 17.99 14.93
C ASP A 183 12.94 17.09 13.74
N ARG A 184 11.91 16.27 13.86
CA ARG A 184 11.41 15.47 12.75
C ARG A 184 9.90 15.42 12.78
N CYS A 185 9.32 15.25 11.61
CA CYS A 185 7.94 14.89 11.50
C CYS A 185 7.81 13.37 11.34
N ASP A 186 7.00 12.75 12.19
CA ASP A 186 6.59 11.36 12.10
C ASP A 186 5.17 11.30 11.55
N ALA A 187 4.95 10.51 10.49
CA ALA A 187 3.67 10.47 9.79
C ALA A 187 2.49 10.08 10.71
N ALA A 188 2.72 9.27 11.75
CA ALA A 188 1.67 8.83 12.66
C ALA A 188 1.54 9.72 13.91
N GLN A 189 2.66 10.25 14.41
CA GLN A 189 2.71 10.98 15.68
C GLN A 189 2.75 12.51 15.53
N GLY A 190 3.01 13.01 14.33
CA GLY A 190 3.26 14.43 14.05
C GLY A 190 4.68 14.85 14.45
N CYS A 191 4.82 16.09 14.94
CA CYS A 191 6.12 16.62 15.32
C CYS A 191 6.73 15.91 16.53
N LEU A 192 7.98 15.48 16.36
CA LEU A 192 8.80 14.88 17.39
C LEU A 192 10.10 15.67 17.53
N HIS A 193 10.36 16.15 18.75
CA HIS A 193 11.57 16.88 19.11
C HIS A 193 12.41 15.97 20.00
N THR A 194 13.60 15.59 19.56
CA THR A 194 14.48 14.69 20.31
C THR A 194 15.74 15.40 20.76
N GLU A 195 15.99 15.41 22.06
CA GLU A 195 17.21 15.97 22.65
C GLU A 195 18.48 15.45 21.96
N ASN A 196 19.25 16.36 21.37
CA ASN A 196 20.50 16.09 20.66
C ASN A 196 21.68 16.84 21.28
N THR A 197 21.81 16.73 22.60
CA THR A 197 22.95 17.31 23.33
C THR A 197 24.28 16.59 23.05
N ALA A 198 24.24 15.35 22.56
CA ALA A 198 25.43 14.57 22.21
C ALA A 198 26.16 15.11 20.96
N GLY A 199 25.48 15.88 20.11
CA GLY A 199 26.09 16.55 18.95
C GLY A 199 27.02 17.70 19.31
N CYS A 200 27.00 18.17 20.56
CA CYS A 200 27.82 19.30 21.01
C CYS A 200 29.17 18.92 21.63
N ASP A 201 29.62 17.66 21.58
CA ASP A 201 30.98 17.29 22.02
C ASP A 201 32.02 17.72 20.97
N ASP A 202 32.91 18.67 21.29
CA ASP A 202 33.98 19.11 20.38
C ASP A 202 35.22 18.21 20.42
N GLY A 203 35.20 17.15 21.24
CA GLY A 203 36.29 16.23 21.46
C GLY A 203 37.47 16.83 22.23
N ASN A 204 37.35 18.06 22.74
CA ASN A 204 38.36 18.71 23.53
C ASN A 204 38.11 18.47 25.03
N PRO A 205 38.97 17.68 25.71
CA PRO A 205 38.79 17.40 27.14
C PRO A 205 38.99 18.63 28.04
N CYS A 206 39.30 19.79 27.46
CA CYS A 206 39.52 21.06 28.11
C CYS A 206 38.34 22.01 28.04
N THR A 207 37.24 21.59 27.42
CA THR A 207 35.98 22.32 27.40
C THR A 207 34.93 21.49 28.13
N ALA A 208 34.00 22.20 28.77
CA ALA A 208 32.75 21.67 29.24
C ALA A 208 31.73 22.07 28.18
N ASP A 209 31.23 21.06 27.47
CA ASP A 209 30.38 21.25 26.32
C ASP A 209 28.93 21.15 26.77
N SER A 210 28.13 22.09 26.33
CA SER A 210 26.71 22.17 26.66
C SER A 210 25.97 22.70 25.45
N CYS A 211 24.71 22.30 25.31
CA CYS A 211 23.83 22.91 24.35
C CYS A 211 22.94 23.94 25.05
N ASP A 212 22.86 25.15 24.48
CA ASP A 212 21.96 26.21 24.89
C ASP A 212 20.83 26.34 23.84
N PRO A 213 19.55 26.21 24.23
CA PRO A 213 18.43 26.18 23.29
C PRO A 213 18.38 27.36 22.31
N SER A 214 18.84 28.54 22.73
CA SER A 214 18.78 29.76 21.91
C SER A 214 20.02 29.98 21.05
N SER A 215 21.17 29.39 21.41
CA SER A 215 22.45 29.66 20.76
C SER A 215 23.20 28.43 20.26
N GLY A 216 22.66 27.22 20.48
CA GLY A 216 23.23 25.95 20.08
C GLY A 216 24.40 25.53 20.97
N CYS A 217 25.41 24.89 20.37
CA CYS A 217 26.55 24.38 21.14
C CYS A 217 27.42 25.50 21.73
N VAL A 218 27.60 25.44 23.05
CA VAL A 218 28.44 26.33 23.84
C VAL A 218 29.58 25.53 24.48
N PHE A 219 30.81 25.95 24.21
CA PHE A 219 32.04 25.31 24.69
C PHE A 219 32.72 26.20 25.73
N GLN A 220 32.54 25.91 27.01
CA GLN A 220 33.14 26.71 28.08
C GLN A 220 34.47 26.09 28.54
N PRO A 221 35.51 26.88 28.85
CA PRO A 221 36.74 26.32 29.40
C PRO A 221 36.46 25.48 30.65
N ALA A 222 36.92 24.24 30.65
CA ALA A 222 36.76 23.33 31.77
C ALA A 222 37.28 23.99 33.06
N SER A 223 36.55 23.79 34.15
CA SER A 223 36.87 24.35 35.46
C SER A 223 37.15 23.24 36.47
N GLY A 224 37.63 23.60 37.67
CA GLY A 224 37.80 22.63 38.74
C GLY A 224 38.76 21.47 38.42
N PHE A 225 38.31 20.23 38.65
CA PHE A 225 39.09 19.02 38.41
C PHE A 225 39.24 18.68 36.92
N GLU A 226 38.26 19.04 36.09
CA GLU A 226 38.31 18.82 34.64
C GLU A 226 39.40 19.68 34.00
N ALA A 227 39.52 20.95 34.41
CA ALA A 227 40.62 21.83 33.99
C ALA A 227 42.01 21.23 34.25
N VAL A 228 42.20 20.61 35.42
CA VAL A 228 43.47 19.99 35.81
C VAL A 228 43.70 18.69 35.06
N THR A 229 42.64 17.94 34.78
CA THR A 229 42.70 16.68 34.01
C THR A 229 43.02 16.98 32.54
N CYS A 230 42.34 17.94 31.93
CA CYS A 230 42.67 18.57 30.66
C CYS A 230 44.15 18.90 30.56
N LEU A 231 44.68 19.69 31.50
CA LEU A 231 46.08 20.08 31.48
C LEU A 231 47.01 18.87 31.56
N LEU A 232 46.63 17.78 32.24
CA LEU A 232 47.45 16.57 32.30
C LEU A 232 47.38 15.70 31.03
N VAL A 233 46.29 15.80 30.26
CA VAL A 233 46.08 15.11 28.97
C VAL A 233 46.72 15.89 27.83
N THR A 234 46.50 17.20 27.74
CA THR A 234 47.11 18.09 26.73
C THR A 234 48.58 18.40 27.02
N SER A 235 49.02 18.32 28.28
CA SER A 235 50.46 18.34 28.61
C SER A 235 51.15 17.02 28.31
N THR A 236 50.61 16.17 27.43
CA THR A 236 51.38 15.11 26.74
C THR A 236 52.41 15.71 25.79
N LEU A 237 53.22 16.64 26.29
CA LEU A 237 54.51 17.09 25.75
C LEU A 237 54.54 17.11 24.22
N GLU A 238 53.64 17.88 23.60
CA GLU A 238 54.13 18.63 22.45
C GLU A 238 55.14 19.64 23.02
N PRO A 239 56.43 19.55 22.67
CA PRO A 239 56.87 19.17 21.34
C PRO A 239 57.90 18.02 21.36
N ALA A 240 58.12 17.42 20.19
CA ALA A 240 59.31 16.62 19.88
C ALA A 240 60.66 17.24 20.31
N VAL A 241 60.68 18.53 20.68
CA VAL A 241 61.82 19.37 21.10
C VAL A 241 62.48 18.93 22.42
N CYS A 242 61.80 18.17 23.28
CA CYS A 242 62.29 17.87 24.64
C CYS A 242 62.32 16.37 24.95
N ARG A 243 62.68 15.55 23.95
CA ARG A 243 62.86 14.10 24.09
C ARG A 243 64.35 13.70 24.03
N PRO A 244 64.85 12.88 24.98
CA PRO A 244 64.15 12.40 26.18
C PRO A 244 64.12 13.46 27.31
N VAL A 245 62.99 13.55 28.01
CA VAL A 245 62.92 14.33 29.25
C VAL A 245 63.84 13.66 30.30
N PRO A 246 64.67 14.43 31.04
CA PRO A 246 65.52 13.85 32.07
C PRO A 246 64.71 13.00 33.06
N ALA A 247 65.18 11.77 33.33
CA ALA A 247 64.45 10.76 34.10
C ALA A 247 63.88 11.30 35.43
N LYS A 248 64.68 12.08 36.16
CA LYS A 248 64.26 12.69 37.43
C LYS A 248 63.06 13.64 37.30
N ILE A 249 62.96 14.38 36.20
CA ILE A 249 61.84 15.30 35.93
C ILE A 249 60.61 14.47 35.53
N ALA A 250 60.80 13.46 34.66
CA ALA A 250 59.74 12.54 34.25
C ALA A 250 59.11 11.79 35.45
N THR A 251 59.92 11.26 36.38
CA THR A 251 59.41 10.60 37.59
C THR A 251 58.61 11.56 38.48
N LEU A 252 59.04 12.83 38.59
CA LEU A 252 58.30 13.82 39.37
C LEU A 252 56.97 14.18 38.72
N MET A 253 56.94 14.32 37.39
CA MET A 253 55.70 14.56 36.64
C MET A 253 54.73 13.37 36.77
N ALA A 254 55.22 12.14 36.60
CA ALA A 254 54.41 10.93 36.78
C ALA A 254 53.83 10.82 38.19
N ARG A 255 54.64 11.12 39.23
CA ARG A 255 54.18 11.15 40.62
C ARG A 255 53.13 12.22 40.86
N ALA A 256 53.31 13.42 40.31
CA ALA A 256 52.31 14.48 40.42
C ALA A 256 51.00 14.09 39.73
N LYS A 257 51.07 13.48 38.53
CA LYS A 257 49.91 12.97 37.79
C LYS A 257 49.13 11.93 38.60
N SER A 258 49.83 10.94 39.18
CA SER A 258 49.20 9.94 40.06
C SER A 258 48.53 10.57 41.29
N GLN A 259 49.18 11.56 41.92
CA GLN A 259 48.62 12.26 43.08
C GLN A 259 47.35 13.04 42.73
N ILE A 260 47.30 13.65 41.54
CA ILE A 260 46.13 14.38 41.06
C ILE A 260 45.02 13.40 40.69
N ALA A 261 45.32 12.32 39.97
CA ALA A 261 44.34 11.31 39.60
C ALA A 261 43.62 10.73 40.83
N VAL A 262 44.36 10.38 41.89
CA VAL A 262 43.77 9.90 43.15
C VAL A 262 42.94 11.00 43.84
N ALA A 263 43.29 12.27 43.68
CA ALA A 263 42.48 13.37 44.21
C ALA A 263 41.18 13.55 43.42
N VAL A 264 41.21 13.42 42.10
CA VAL A 264 40.03 13.52 41.23
C VAL A 264 39.04 12.39 41.52
N SER A 265 39.51 11.16 41.71
CA SER A 265 38.66 9.98 41.92
C SER A 265 38.14 9.80 43.35
N GLY A 266 38.56 10.62 44.31
CA GLY A 266 38.16 10.48 45.71
C GLY A 266 37.07 11.47 46.10
N GLU A 267 36.12 11.08 46.95
CA GLU A 267 34.99 11.95 47.36
C GLU A 267 35.29 12.85 48.58
N ASN A 268 36.37 12.59 49.33
CA ASN A 268 36.65 13.30 50.59
C ASN A 268 37.43 14.62 50.37
N PRO A 269 36.82 15.81 50.62
CA PRO A 269 37.44 17.10 50.29
C PRO A 269 38.73 17.39 51.05
N ARG A 270 38.84 16.94 52.31
CA ARG A 270 40.06 17.11 53.12
C ARG A 270 41.22 16.32 52.52
N LEU A 271 40.95 15.08 52.08
CA LEU A 271 41.94 14.22 51.45
C LEU A 271 42.34 14.75 50.07
N GLN A 272 41.37 15.20 49.26
CA GLN A 272 41.60 15.85 47.96
C GLN A 272 42.54 17.06 48.11
N LYS A 273 42.24 17.98 49.03
CA LYS A 273 43.07 19.16 49.31
C LYS A 273 44.49 18.79 49.76
N GLN A 274 44.62 17.74 50.56
CA GLN A 274 45.92 17.23 50.99
C GLN A 274 46.73 16.64 49.83
N LEU A 275 46.09 15.86 48.95
CA LEU A 275 46.71 15.24 47.77
C LEU A 275 47.12 16.29 46.73
N LEU A 276 46.27 17.26 46.42
CA LEU A 276 46.60 18.40 45.55
C LEU A 276 47.75 19.23 46.13
N GLY A 277 47.78 19.42 47.45
CA GLY A 277 48.93 20.04 48.13
C GLY A 277 50.22 19.24 47.98
N LYS A 278 50.16 17.89 47.98
CA LYS A 278 51.31 17.02 47.70
C LYS A 278 51.73 17.13 46.22
N ALA A 279 50.79 17.09 45.28
CA ALA A 279 51.03 17.24 43.85
C ALA A 279 51.72 18.57 43.51
N MET A 280 51.19 19.70 44.02
CA MET A 280 51.78 21.03 43.85
C MET A 280 53.24 21.06 44.32
N ARG A 281 53.55 20.48 45.48
CA ARG A 281 54.93 20.40 45.98
C ARG A 281 55.82 19.55 45.06
N THR A 282 55.29 18.46 44.50
CA THR A 282 56.00 17.62 43.53
C THR A 282 56.29 18.39 42.23
N LEU A 283 55.34 19.18 41.72
CA LEU A 283 55.53 20.03 40.53
C LEU A 283 56.54 21.16 40.76
N LYS A 284 56.51 21.81 41.92
CA LYS A 284 57.53 22.81 42.32
C LYS A 284 58.93 22.18 42.38
N ARG A 285 59.05 20.94 42.86
CA ARG A 285 60.31 20.19 42.86
C ARG A 285 60.77 19.86 41.43
N ALA A 286 59.86 19.47 40.54
CA ALA A 286 60.16 19.25 39.13
C ALA A 286 60.71 20.53 38.49
N THR A 287 60.05 21.66 38.70
CA THR A 287 60.48 22.98 38.19
C THR A 287 61.89 23.36 38.67
N LYS A 288 62.17 23.14 39.95
CA LYS A 288 63.52 23.37 40.52
C LYS A 288 64.56 22.43 39.91
N SER A 289 64.19 21.18 39.63
CA SER A 289 65.05 20.20 38.96
C SER A 289 65.35 20.63 37.53
N THR A 290 64.35 21.07 36.76
CA THR A 290 64.52 21.63 35.40
C THR A 290 65.51 22.79 35.39
N ARG A 291 65.36 23.76 36.30
CA ARG A 291 66.29 24.89 36.43
C ARG A 291 67.72 24.44 36.72
N ARG A 292 67.91 23.42 37.56
CA ARG A 292 69.24 22.88 37.91
C ARG A 292 69.90 22.15 36.73
N VAL A 293 69.15 21.33 36.01
CA VAL A 293 69.67 20.59 34.85
C VAL A 293 69.99 21.55 33.70
N ALA A 294 69.16 22.58 33.47
CA ALA A 294 69.41 23.62 32.48
C ALA A 294 70.71 24.41 32.77
N LYS A 295 70.96 24.78 34.04
CA LYS A 295 72.21 25.46 34.44
C LYS A 295 73.47 24.62 34.22
N ARG A 296 73.35 23.29 34.29
CA ARG A 296 74.47 22.36 34.03
C ARG A 296 74.63 22.01 32.54
N ARG A 297 73.96 22.76 31.64
CA ARG A 297 73.89 22.50 30.18
C ARG A 297 73.31 21.12 29.81
N GLY A 298 72.56 20.49 30.71
CA GLY A 298 71.93 19.18 30.48
C GLY A 298 70.58 19.22 29.75
N LEU A 299 70.13 20.41 29.33
CA LEU A 299 68.89 20.67 28.58
C LEU A 299 69.16 21.81 27.59
N SER A 300 68.57 21.77 26.39
CA SER A 300 68.58 22.92 25.49
C SER A 300 67.77 24.08 26.10
N PRO A 301 68.09 25.35 25.79
CA PRO A 301 67.32 26.50 26.28
C PRO A 301 65.83 26.39 25.97
N LEU A 302 65.50 25.97 24.74
CA LEU A 302 64.12 25.77 24.28
C LEU A 302 63.39 24.70 25.12
N CYS A 303 64.01 23.55 25.36
CA CYS A 303 63.45 22.46 26.17
C CYS A 303 63.33 22.86 27.65
N ALA A 304 64.30 23.58 28.19
CA ALA A 304 64.24 24.10 29.56
C ALA A 304 63.09 25.10 29.76
N ASP A 305 62.85 25.99 28.80
CA ASP A 305 61.79 27.00 28.88
C ASP A 305 60.40 26.41 28.60
N ALA A 306 60.29 25.43 27.71
CA ALA A 306 59.06 24.64 27.53
C ALA A 306 58.67 23.92 28.83
N LEU A 307 59.60 23.18 29.45
CA LEU A 307 59.34 22.46 30.71
C LEU A 307 58.97 23.41 31.86
N LYS A 308 59.62 24.57 31.97
CA LYS A 308 59.28 25.57 33.02
C LYS A 308 57.87 26.11 32.83
N ARG A 309 57.44 26.38 31.59
CA ARG A 309 56.09 26.88 31.29
C ARG A 309 55.03 25.85 31.65
N VAL A 310 55.16 24.61 31.17
CA VAL A 310 54.21 23.52 31.46
C VAL A 310 54.10 23.27 32.96
N LEU A 311 55.24 23.11 33.65
CA LEU A 311 55.23 22.86 35.10
C LEU A 311 54.69 24.05 35.90
N GLY A 312 54.93 25.28 35.45
CA GLY A 312 54.38 26.50 36.04
C GLY A 312 52.86 26.55 35.92
N ASN A 313 52.33 26.34 34.72
CA ASN A 313 50.89 26.34 34.45
C ASN A 313 50.17 25.26 35.27
N LEU A 314 50.70 24.03 35.29
CA LEU A 314 50.17 22.93 36.13
C LEU A 314 50.21 23.28 37.62
N THR A 315 51.29 23.90 38.10
CA THR A 315 51.41 24.28 39.51
C THR A 315 50.36 25.31 39.90
N ASN A 316 50.10 26.30 39.04
CA ASN A 316 49.13 27.36 39.31
C ASN A 316 47.70 26.82 39.33
N HIS A 317 47.31 26.01 38.36
CA HIS A 317 45.96 25.43 38.29
C HIS A 317 45.69 24.46 39.44
N VAL A 318 46.67 23.62 39.82
CA VAL A 318 46.55 22.74 40.99
C VAL A 318 46.45 23.56 42.29
N ASP A 319 47.13 24.71 42.39
CA ASP A 319 47.00 25.59 43.56
C ASP A 319 45.63 26.27 43.61
N GLN A 320 45.11 26.71 42.47
CA GLN A 320 43.78 27.32 42.35
C GLN A 320 42.69 26.31 42.71
N LEU A 321 42.72 25.11 42.14
CA LEU A 321 41.80 24.02 42.47
C LEU A 321 41.83 23.67 43.96
N ARG A 322 43.03 23.62 44.56
CA ARG A 322 43.17 23.34 45.99
C ARG A 322 42.58 24.44 46.87
N ARG A 323 42.50 25.68 46.39
CA ARG A 323 41.92 26.82 47.14
C ARG A 323 40.39 26.83 47.04
N THR A 324 39.83 26.33 45.94
CA THR A 324 38.38 26.25 45.73
C THR A 324 37.72 25.07 46.44
N LEU A 325 38.51 24.06 46.84
CA LEU A 325 38.12 22.95 47.74
C LEU A 325 38.27 23.32 49.23
#